data_AF-A0A0Q8QYQ6-F1
#
_entry.id   AF-A0A0Q8QYQ6-F1
#
_cell.length_a   1.000
_cell.length_b   1.000
_cell.length_c   1.000
_cell.angle_alpha   90.00
_cell.angle_beta   90.00
_cell.angle_gamma   90.00
#
_symmetry.space_group_name_H-M   'P 1'
#
loop_
_entity.id
_entity.type
_entity.pdbx_description
1 polymer ?
#
loop_
_entity_poly.entity_id
_entity_poly.type
_entity_poly.pdbx_seq_one_letter_code
_entity_poly.pdbx_strand_id
1 'polypeptide(L)' 'MTKFLSAFTKSIHNFCRDDDGAQVVEYALIIAVVSIALVLALQGLTANGGGFATFITRVTTCLTGTAACV' A
#
# COMPACT_ATOMS: atom_id res chain seq x y z
N MET A 1 -20.90 9.46 -6.04
CA MET A 1 -19.49 9.66 -5.60
C MET A 1 -19.30 10.76 -4.56
N THR A 2 -20.22 11.70 -4.34
CA THR A 2 -20.07 12.80 -3.36
C THR A 2 -20.20 12.39 -1.89
N LYS A 3 -20.88 11.27 -1.59
CA LYS A 3 -21.14 10.81 -0.22
C LYS A 3 -19.89 10.37 0.55
N PHE A 4 -18.86 9.92 -0.16
CA PHE A 4 -17.61 9.44 0.45
C PHE A 4 -16.78 10.61 1.01
N LEU A 5 -16.65 11.71 0.25
CA LEU A 5 -15.95 12.92 0.72
C LEU A 5 -16.67 13.54 1.93
N SER A 6 -18.00 13.64 1.89
CA SER A 6 -18.75 14.21 3.01
C SER A 6 -18.65 13.38 4.29
N ALA A 7 -18.56 12.04 4.16
CA ALA A 7 -18.34 11.16 5.31
C ALA A 7 -16.94 11.33 5.90
N PHE A 8 -15.93 11.47 5.03
CA PHE A 8 -14.54 11.71 5.42
C PHE A 8 -14.36 13.06 6.14
N THR A 9 -14.91 14.15 5.59
CA THR A 9 -14.85 15.48 6.22
C THR A 9 -15.59 15.52 7.57
N LYS A 10 -16.71 14.80 7.69
CA LYS A 10 -17.44 14.69 8.96
C LYS A 10 -16.67 13.91 10.02
N SER A 11 -15.92 12.88 9.62
CA SER A 11 -15.04 12.12 10.52
C SER A 11 -13.87 12.98 11.01
N ILE A 12 -13.27 13.81 10.15
CA ILE A 12 -12.19 14.74 10.52
C ILE A 12 -12.70 15.81 11.51
N HIS A 13 -13.88 16.38 11.25
CA HIS A 13 -14.47 17.39 12.12
C HIS A 13 -14.84 16.85 13.50
N ASN A 14 -15.35 15.61 13.59
CA ASN A 14 -15.64 14.97 14.88
C ASN A 14 -14.34 14.59 15.61
N PHE A 15 -13.29 14.22 14.86
CA PHE A 15 -12.00 13.87 15.43
C PHE A 15 -11.27 15.06 16.07
N CYS A 16 -11.37 16.26 15.49
CA CYS A 16 -10.82 17.49 16.09
C CYS A 16 -11.60 18.03 17.30
N ARG A 17 -12.76 17.47 17.66
CA ARG A 17 -13.60 17.98 18.76
C ARG A 17 -13.58 17.12 20.03
N ASP A 18 -13.01 15.92 19.97
CA ASP A 18 -12.92 14.99 21.10
C ASP A 18 -11.46 14.88 21.58
N ASP A 19 -11.07 15.75 22.51
CA ASP A 19 -9.70 15.84 23.07
C ASP A 19 -9.29 14.63 23.94
N ASP A 20 -10.25 13.81 24.42
CA ASP A 20 -9.97 12.57 25.17
C ASP A 20 -9.54 11.38 24.28
N GLY A 21 -9.67 11.50 22.96
CA GLY A 21 -9.32 10.46 21.99
C GLY A 21 -7.95 10.64 21.31
N ALA A 22 -7.23 11.73 21.62
CA ALA A 22 -6.00 12.12 20.93
C ALA A 22 -4.93 11.00 20.93
N GLN A 23 -4.84 10.24 22.02
CA GLN A 23 -3.89 9.14 22.15
C GLN A 23 -4.22 7.94 21.24
N VAL A 24 -5.49 7.62 21.01
CA VAL A 24 -5.90 6.52 20.12
C VAL A 24 -5.57 6.86 18.67
N VAL A 25 -5.59 8.14 18.32
CA VAL A 25 -5.36 8.56 16.94
C VAL A 25 -3.91 8.79 16.59
N GLU A 26 -3.02 9.03 17.55
CA GLU A 26 -1.58 8.92 17.27
C GLU A 26 -1.22 7.53 16.75
N TYR A 27 -1.68 6.47 17.42
CA TYR A 27 -1.44 5.10 16.96
C TYR A 27 -2.19 4.74 15.67
N ALA A 28 -3.43 5.24 15.50
CA ALA A 28 -4.18 5.03 14.25
C ALA A 28 -3.51 5.70 13.04
N LEU A 29 -2.94 6.90 13.23
CA LEU A 29 -2.21 7.64 12.19
C LEU A 29 -0.94 6.89 11.78
N ILE A 30 -0.20 6.34 12.73
CA ILE A 30 0.97 5.50 12.45
C ILE A 30 0.58 4.30 11.59
N ILE A 31 -0.49 3.58 11.96
CA ILE A 31 -0.97 2.42 11.19
C ILE A 31 -1.44 2.84 9.79
N ALA A 32 -2.13 3.97 9.66
CA ALA A 32 -2.58 4.50 8.37
C ALA A 32 -1.40 4.84 7.44
N VAL A 33 -0.36 5.51 7.95
CA VAL A 33 0.82 5.84 7.15
C VAL A 33 1.60 4.59 6.75
N VAL A 34 1.83 3.66 7.68
CA VAL A 34 2.56 2.41 7.42
C VAL A 34 1.81 1.53 6.41
N SER A 35 0.48 1.42 6.52
CA SER A 35 -0.33 0.63 5.59
C SER A 35 -0.29 1.19 4.16
N ILE A 36 -0.41 2.51 3.99
CA ILE A 36 -0.28 3.14 2.66
C ILE A 36 1.13 2.94 2.09
N ALA A 37 2.17 3.12 2.91
CA ALA A 37 3.56 2.89 2.49
C ALA A 37 3.79 1.45 2.02
N LEU A 38 3.24 0.45 2.74
CA LEU A 38 3.31 -0.96 2.33
C LEU A 38 2.60 -1.20 1.00
N VAL A 39 1.41 -0.64 0.81
CA VAL A 39 0.66 -0.80 -0.46
C VAL A 39 1.46 -0.22 -1.63
N LEU A 40 2.06 0.96 -1.46
CA LEU A 40 2.90 1.57 -2.50
C LEU A 40 4.16 0.74 -2.79
N ALA A 41 4.82 0.22 -1.75
CA ALA A 41 5.98 -0.66 -1.91
C ALA A 41 5.62 -1.96 -2.63
N LEU A 42 4.48 -2.57 -2.29
CA LEU A 42 3.99 -3.78 -2.92
C LEU A 42 3.49 -3.55 -4.35
N GLN A 43 2.98 -2.35 -4.68
CA GLN A 43 2.61 -2.00 -6.06
C GLN A 43 3.81 -2.07 -7.00
N GLY A 44 4.99 -1.58 -6.59
CA GLY A 44 6.21 -1.70 -7.40
C GLY A 44 6.64 -3.15 -7.65
N LEU A 45 6.28 -4.05 -6.73
CA LEU A 45 6.58 -5.48 -6.82
C LEU A 45 5.53 -6.27 -7.62
N THR A 46 4.26 -5.87 -7.55
CA THR A 46 3.10 -6.60 -8.08
C THR A 46 2.48 -6.00 -9.34
N ALA A 47 2.85 -4.76 -9.71
CA ALA A 47 2.44 -4.19 -10.99
C ALA A 47 2.87 -5.11 -12.14
N ASN A 48 2.11 -5.12 -13.24
CA ASN A 48 2.46 -5.88 -14.43
C ASN A 48 3.84 -5.44 -14.95
N GLY A 49 4.85 -6.32 -14.84
CA GLY A 49 6.25 -6.01 -15.13
C GLY A 49 7.10 -5.57 -13.93
N GLY A 50 6.55 -5.63 -12.71
CA GLY A 50 7.26 -5.36 -11.46
C GLY A 50 8.33 -6.41 -11.15
N GLY A 51 9.18 -6.11 -10.16
CA GLY A 51 10.39 -6.89 -9.89
C GLY A 51 10.16 -8.39 -9.64
N PHE A 52 9.01 -8.78 -9.09
CA PHE A 52 8.68 -10.19 -8.87
C PHE A 52 8.32 -10.91 -10.18
N ALA A 53 7.59 -10.25 -11.09
CA ALA A 53 7.30 -10.81 -12.40
C ALA A 53 8.60 -11.00 -13.21
N THR A 54 9.52 -10.03 -13.17
CA THR A 54 10.84 -10.16 -13.78
C THR A 54 11.65 -11.31 -13.19
N PHE A 55 11.63 -11.48 -11.86
CA PHE A 55 12.29 -12.59 -11.19
C PHE A 55 11.72 -13.94 -11.64
N ILE A 56 10.39 -14.09 -11.66
CA ILE A 56 9.73 -15.32 -12.13
C ILE A 56 10.09 -15.59 -13.59
N THR A 57 10.05 -14.58 -14.47
CA THR A 57 10.46 -14.73 -15.87
C THR A 57 11.91 -15.20 -15.97
N ARG A 58 12.85 -14.62 -15.20
CA ARG A 58 14.24 -15.09 -15.18
C ARG A 58 14.34 -16.55 -14.75
N VAL A 59 13.68 -16.93 -13.65
CA VAL A 59 13.68 -18.32 -13.16
C VAL A 59 13.11 -19.27 -14.21
N THR A 60 11.98 -18.92 -14.85
CA THR A 60 11.37 -19.72 -15.92
C THR A 60 12.28 -19.85 -17.13
N THR A 61 12.94 -18.77 -17.57
CA THR A 61 13.92 -18.82 -18.67
C THR A 61 15.09 -19.73 -18.33
N CYS A 62 15.61 -19.65 -17.09
CA CYS A 62 16.68 -20.52 -16.63
C CYS A 62 16.28 -21.99 -16.59
N LEU A 63 15.05 -22.30 -16.16
CA LEU A 63 14.55 -23.68 -16.05
C LEU A 63 14.20 -24.30 -17.40
N THR A 64 13.79 -23.50 -18.38
CA THR A 64 13.34 -23.97 -19.71
C THR A 64 14.48 -24.17 -20.70
N GLY A 65 15.73 -23.88 -20.31
CA GLY A 65 16.92 -24.16 -21.13
C GLY A 65 17.10 -23.20 -22.31
N THR A 66 16.36 -22.09 -22.34
CA THR A 66 16.53 -21.04 -23.34
C THR A 66 17.71 -20.16 -22.92
N ALA A 67 18.75 -20.13 -23.74
CA ALA A 67 20.07 -19.58 -23.43
C ALA A 67 20.07 -18.17 -22.77
N ALA A 68 21.08 -17.97 -21.92
CA ALA A 68 21.48 -16.76 -21.16
C ALA A 68 20.82 -16.57 -19.78
N CYS A 69 21.20 -17.44 -18.85
CA CYS A 69 21.05 -17.26 -17.40
C CYS A 69 22.18 -16.37 -16.83
N VAL A 70 22.44 -15.21 -17.44
CA VAL A 70 23.42 -14.22 -16.94
C VAL A 70 22.68 -12.99 -16.44
#